data_AF-A0A925H2V4-F1
#
_entry.id   AF-A0A925H2V4-F1
#
_cell.length_a   1.000
_cell.length_b   1.000
_cell.length_c   1.000
_cell.angle_alpha   90.00
_cell.angle_beta   90.00
_cell.angle_gamma   90.00
#
_symmetry.space_group_name_H-M   'P 1'
#
loop_
_entity.id
_entity.type
_entity.pdbx_description
1 polymer ?
#
loop_
_entity_poly.entity_id
_entity_poly.type
_entity_poly.pdbx_seq_one_letter_code
_entity_poly.pdbx_strand_id
1 'polypeptide(L)' 'MSTHANTASNGHATGRVVQVIGPVLDIEFSEGYLPAIYTALRVTSEGFDVPTPIDLICEVEQHLGEGRVRTVS' A
#
# COMPACT_ATOMS: atom_id res chain seq x y z
N MET A 1 -35.93 1.50 -2.03
CA MET A 1 -35.13 0.44 -2.67
C MET A 1 -34.10 1.10 -3.56
N SER A 2 -32.84 1.07 -3.15
CA SER A 2 -31.68 1.31 -4.03
C SER A 2 -30.54 0.46 -3.47
N THR A 3 -30.41 -0.74 -4.02
CA THR A 3 -29.30 -1.65 -3.76
C THR A 3 -28.01 -1.01 -4.28
N HIS A 4 -27.02 -0.80 -3.43
CA HIS A 4 -25.65 -0.53 -3.86
C HIS A 4 -24.82 -1.78 -3.65
N ALA A 5 -24.06 -2.08 -4.69
CA ALA A 5 -23.57 -3.38 -5.08
C ALA A 5 -22.45 -3.91 -4.18
N ASN A 6 -22.48 -5.23 -3.97
CA ASN A 6 -21.36 -6.16 -3.92
C ASN A 6 -19.97 -5.56 -3.61
N THR A 7 -19.61 -5.46 -2.33
CA THR A 7 -18.20 -5.37 -1.93
C THR A 7 -17.66 -6.79 -1.88
N ALA A 8 -17.19 -7.28 -3.03
CA ALA A 8 -16.25 -8.40 -3.03
C ALA A 8 -15.09 -7.99 -2.12
N SER A 9 -14.87 -8.72 -1.03
CA SER A 9 -13.68 -8.60 -0.21
C SER A 9 -12.50 -9.16 -1.01
N ASN A 10 -12.07 -8.44 -2.04
CA ASN A 10 -10.74 -8.61 -2.58
C ASN A 10 -9.82 -8.31 -1.39
N GLY A 11 -9.03 -9.29 -0.94
CA GLY A 11 -8.17 -9.19 0.24
C GLY A 11 -7.04 -8.19 0.08
N HIS A 12 -7.37 -6.91 -0.08
CA HIS A 12 -6.42 -5.80 -0.12
C HIS A 12 -6.08 -5.46 1.33
N ALA A 13 -4.93 -5.93 1.80
CA ALA A 13 -4.38 -5.43 3.05
C ALA A 13 -3.88 -3.99 2.83
N THR A 14 -4.34 -3.07 3.66
CA THR A 14 -3.84 -1.69 3.67
C THR A 14 -2.53 -1.64 4.45
N GLY A 15 -1.45 -1.18 3.80
CA GLY A 15 -0.18 -0.89 4.44
C GLY A 15 -0.04 0.60 4.78
N ARG A 16 0.93 0.93 5.64
CA ARG A 16 1.29 2.30 6.02
C ARG A 16 2.72 2.60 5.57
N VAL A 17 2.91 3.69 4.83
CA VAL A 17 4.26 4.20 4.52
C VAL A 17 4.92 4.64 5.83
N VAL A 18 6.08 4.07 6.14
CA VAL A 18 6.84 4.39 7.36
C VAL A 18 8.07 5.24 7.08
N GLN A 19 8.58 5.18 5.86
CA GLN A 19 9.77 5.92 5.45
C GLN A 19 9.78 6.16 3.93
N VAL A 20 10.35 7.30 3.52
CA VAL A 20 10.59 7.67 2.11
C VAL A 20 12.06 8.07 1.96
N ILE A 21 12.77 7.45 1.01
CA ILE A 21 14.18 7.71 0.71
C ILE A 21 14.35 7.82 -0.81
N GLY A 22 14.24 9.04 -1.35
CA GLY A 22 14.23 9.22 -2.81
C GLY A 22 13.06 8.43 -3.42
N PRO A 23 13.31 7.54 -4.42
CA PRO A 23 12.27 6.70 -5.02
C PRO A 23 11.89 5.47 -4.17
N VAL A 24 12.56 5.26 -3.03
CA VAL A 24 12.35 4.08 -2.18
C VAL A 24 11.32 4.38 -1.10
N LEU A 25 10.33 3.51 -0.94
CA LEU A 25 9.36 3.58 0.15
C LEU A 25 9.40 2.30 0.97
N ASP A 26 9.54 2.44 2.30
CA ASP A 26 9.35 1.33 3.22
C ASP A 26 7.90 1.37 3.74
N ILE A 27 7.20 0.24 3.63
CA ILE A 27 5.78 0.11 3.94
C ILE A 27 5.59 -1.02 4.95
N GLU A 28 4.86 -0.72 6.02
CA GLU A 28 4.51 -1.66 7.09
C GLU A 28 3.08 -2.16 6.90
N PHE A 29 2.89 -3.46 6.98
CA PHE A 29 1.59 -4.13 6.93
C PHE A 29 1.26 -4.72 8.31
N SER A 30 -0.03 -4.74 8.65
CA SER A 30 -0.52 -5.39 9.87
C SER A 30 -0.31 -6.92 9.83
N GLU A 31 -0.17 -7.53 11.00
CA GLU A 31 0.01 -8.98 11.14
C GLU A 31 -1.09 -9.76 10.38
N GLY A 32 -0.67 -10.67 9.50
CA GLY A 32 -1.56 -11.55 8.73
C GLY A 32 -1.44 -11.41 7.21
N TYR A 33 -0.80 -10.35 6.69
CA TYR A 33 -0.55 -10.22 5.26
C TYR A 33 0.72 -9.43 4.97
N LEU A 34 1.65 -10.05 4.24
CA LEU A 34 2.85 -9.38 3.70
C LEU A 34 2.87 -9.62 2.17
N PRO A 35 2.83 -8.57 1.34
CA PRO A 35 2.84 -8.76 -0.11
C PRO A 35 4.12 -9.47 -0.58
N ALA A 36 4.02 -10.30 -1.60
CA ALA A 36 5.17 -10.97 -2.19
C ALA A 36 6.09 -9.98 -2.92
N ILE A 37 7.35 -10.35 -3.11
CA ILE A 37 8.27 -9.62 -4.00
C ILE A 37 7.66 -9.57 -5.42
N TYR A 38 7.87 -8.46 -6.12
CA TYR A 38 7.27 -8.10 -7.41
C TYR A 38 5.75 -7.86 -7.37
N THR A 39 5.17 -7.69 -6.18
CA THR A 39 3.78 -7.21 -6.04
C THR A 39 3.73 -5.70 -6.20
N ALA A 40 2.84 -5.21 -7.07
CA ALA A 40 2.55 -3.79 -7.17
C ALA A 40 1.66 -3.31 -6.01
N LEU A 41 2.04 -2.18 -5.41
CA LEU A 41 1.29 -1.48 -4.39
C LEU A 41 0.84 -0.12 -4.93
N ARG A 42 -0.41 0.25 -4.65
CA ARG A 42 -0.94 1.58 -4.94
C ARG A 42 -0.93 2.42 -3.68
N VAL A 43 -0.15 3.49 -3.67
CA VAL A 43 -0.09 4.49 -2.61
C VAL A 43 -1.00 5.65 -3.00
N THR A 44 -2.02 5.90 -2.19
CA THR A 44 -3.01 6.97 -2.42
C THR A 44 -3.17 7.84 -1.18
N SER A 45 -3.48 9.13 -1.38
CA SER A 45 -3.90 10.04 -0.32
C SER A 45 -5.42 10.09 -0.14
N GLU A 46 -6.17 9.14 -0.71
CA GLU A 46 -7.62 9.03 -0.56
C GLU A 46 -8.01 8.96 0.93
N GLY A 47 -8.98 9.80 1.33
CA GLY A 47 -9.41 9.93 2.73
C GLY A 47 -8.58 10.89 3.59
N PHE A 48 -7.54 11.53 3.02
CA PHE A 48 -6.74 12.56 3.69
C PHE A 48 -6.92 13.93 3.03
N ASP A 49 -6.99 14.98 3.83
CA ASP A 49 -6.95 16.37 3.35
C ASP A 49 -5.49 16.78 3.13
N VAL A 50 -5.07 16.80 1.86
CA VAL A 50 -3.69 17.13 1.45
C VAL A 50 -3.71 18.18 0.34
N PRO A 51 -2.72 19.09 0.29
CA PRO A 51 -2.67 20.15 -0.74
C PRO A 51 -2.57 19.60 -2.17
N THR A 52 -1.90 18.46 -2.33
CA THR A 52 -1.72 17.78 -3.62
C THR A 52 -2.04 16.30 -3.44
N PRO A 53 -3.03 15.75 -4.17
CA PRO A 53 -3.34 14.32 -4.12
C PRO A 53 -2.15 13.46 -4.57
N ILE A 54 -2.00 12.29 -3.93
CA ILE A 54 -1.00 11.29 -4.27
C ILE A 54 -1.72 10.10 -4.93
N ASP A 55 -1.22 9.64 -6.07
CA ASP A 55 -1.57 8.36 -6.70
C ASP A 55 -0.31 7.79 -7.36
N LEU A 56 0.34 6.85 -6.67
CA LEU A 56 1.62 6.29 -7.06
C LEU A 56 1.56 4.77 -7.04
N ILE A 57 2.13 4.13 -8.07
CA ILE A 57 2.39 2.70 -8.07
C ILE A 57 3.85 2.48 -7.70
N CYS A 58 4.11 1.58 -6.76
CA CYS A 58 5.44 1.10 -6.44
C CYS A 58 5.46 -0.44 -6.41
N GLU A 59 6.61 -1.04 -6.65
CA GLU A 59 6.77 -2.49 -6.65
C GLU A 59 7.57 -2.96 -5.44
N VAL A 60 7.19 -4.09 -4.84
CA VAL A 60 7.92 -4.69 -3.72
C VAL A 60 9.22 -5.33 -4.22
N GLU A 61 10.35 -4.86 -3.71
CA GLU A 61 11.68 -5.37 -4.07
C GLU A 61 12.25 -6.34 -3.03
N GLN A 62 11.95 -6.14 -1.75
CA GLN A 62 12.45 -7.00 -0.68
C GLN A 62 11.59 -6.92 0.59
N HIS A 63 11.65 -7.98 1.39
CA HIS A 63 11.12 -7.99 2.75
C HIS A 63 12.20 -7.54 3.74
N LEU A 64 11.84 -6.64 4.65
CA LEU A 64 12.77 -6.11 5.67
C LEU A 64 12.62 -6.80 7.03
N GLY A 65 11.62 -7.68 7.19
CA GLY A 65 11.21 -8.22 8.49
C GLY A 65 10.17 -7.33 9.19
N GLU A 66 9.65 -7.77 10.33
CA GLU A 66 8.69 -7.01 11.16
C GLU A 66 7.43 -6.54 10.40
N GLY A 67 6.97 -7.32 9.40
CA GLY A 67 5.82 -6.92 8.58
C GLY A 67 6.11 -5.80 7.57
N ARG A 68 7.39 -5.49 7.30
CA ARG A 68 7.80 -4.41 6.41
C ARG A 68 8.33 -4.91 5.07
N VAL A 69 8.02 -4.16 4.04
CA VAL A 69 8.57 -4.32 2.70
C VAL A 69 9.24 -3.03 2.25
N ARG A 70 10.26 -3.16 1.41
CA ARG A 70 10.83 -2.04 0.67
C ARG A 70 10.34 -2.08 -0.76
N THR A 71 9.92 -0.92 -1.24
CA THR A 71 9.37 -0.73 -2.58
C THR A 71 10.12 0.36 -3.35
N VAL A 72 9.98 0.33 -4.67
CA VAL A 72 10.54 1.34 -5.58
C VAL A 72 9.44 1.84 -6.52
N SER A 73 9.37 3.16 -6.72
CA SER A 73 8.42 3.86 -7.60
C SER A 73 8.83 3.90 -9.07
#